data_AF-A0A815G6A0-F1
#
_entry.id   AF-A0A815G6A0-F1
#
_cell.length_a   1.000
_cell.length_b   1.000
_cell.length_c   1.000
_cell.angle_alpha   90.00
_cell.angle_beta   90.00
_cell.angle_gamma   90.00
#
_symmetry.space_group_name_H-M   'P 1'
#
loop_
_entity.id
_entity.type
_entity.pdbx_description
1 polymer ?
#
loop_
_entity_poly.entity_id
_entity_poly.type
_entity_poly.pdbx_seq_one_letter_code
_entity_poly.pdbx_strand_id
1 'polypeptide(L)'
;MEDMKAEQPGYEEEMFKILSRTDDFERERLNQFKLMFNALQEAVSIEKDARHTEMSDLFNKAIGKHNINSDIEYFNKHYGRETKTKWPVFEDVHE
;
A
#
# COMPACT_ATOMS: atom_id res chain seq x y z
N MET A 1 -12.05 -34.54 59.03
CA MET A 1 -12.69 -34.92 57.75
C MET A 1 -14.01 -34.18 57.55
N GLU A 2 -14.78 -33.89 58.61
CA GLU A 2 -15.97 -33.03 58.52
C GLU A 2 -15.64 -31.53 58.38
N ASP A 3 -14.56 -31.04 59.01
CA ASP A 3 -14.14 -29.63 58.86
C ASP A 3 -13.81 -29.24 57.41
N MET A 4 -13.16 -30.12 56.65
CA MET A 4 -12.88 -29.91 55.22
C MET A 4 -14.15 -29.80 54.36
N LYS A 5 -15.25 -30.45 54.77
CA LYS A 5 -16.54 -30.37 54.05
C LYS A 5 -17.30 -29.09 54.39
N ALA A 6 -17.05 -28.49 55.55
CA ALA A 6 -17.64 -27.23 55.96
C ALA A 6 -16.98 -26.02 55.29
N GLU A 7 -15.68 -26.09 54.99
CA GLU A 7 -14.92 -25.02 54.31
C GLU A 7 -14.99 -25.09 52.77
N GLN A 8 -15.34 -26.25 52.21
CA GLN A 8 -15.45 -26.50 50.77
C GLN A 8 -16.30 -25.48 49.99
N PRO A 9 -17.49 -25.07 50.45
CA PRO A 9 -18.34 -24.13 49.73
C PRO A 9 -17.71 -22.72 49.62
N GLY A 10 -17.03 -22.27 50.67
CA GLY A 10 -16.35 -20.97 50.68
C GLY A 10 -15.15 -20.96 49.74
N TYR A 11 -14.38 -22.05 49.72
CA TYR A 11 -13.27 -22.22 48.79
C TYR A 11 -13.74 -22.24 47.32
N GLU A 12 -14.82 -22.98 47.01
CA GLU A 12 -15.38 -23.02 45.66
C GLU A 12 -15.86 -21.63 45.19
N GLU A 13 -16.55 -20.87 46.05
CA GLU A 13 -16.96 -19.51 45.73
C GLU A 13 -15.77 -18.57 45.48
N GLU A 14 -14.71 -18.64 46.29
CA GLU A 14 -13.50 -17.84 46.08
C GLU A 14 -12.79 -18.21 44.78
N MET A 15 -12.66 -19.50 44.49
CA MET A 15 -12.08 -19.98 43.24
C MET A 15 -12.91 -19.54 42.03
N PHE A 16 -14.23 -19.53 42.12
CA PHE A 16 -15.11 -19.05 41.06
C PHE A 16 -14.96 -17.54 40.83
N LYS A 17 -14.79 -16.75 41.89
CA LYS A 17 -14.50 -15.30 41.79
C LYS A 17 -13.16 -15.05 41.08
N ILE A 18 -12.12 -15.81 41.41
CA ILE A 18 -10.81 -15.71 40.76
C ILE A 18 -10.90 -16.11 39.28
N LEU A 19 -11.60 -17.20 38.98
CA LEU A 19 -11.83 -17.66 37.62
C LEU A 19 -12.57 -16.60 36.79
N SER A 20 -13.67 -16.04 37.31
CA SER A 20 -14.42 -15.00 36.63
C SER A 20 -13.57 -13.78 36.30
N ARG A 21 -12.70 -13.34 37.23
CA ARG A 21 -11.79 -12.21 36.96
C ARG A 21 -10.75 -12.54 35.89
N THR A 22 -10.29 -13.79 35.86
CA THR A 22 -9.34 -14.26 34.84
C THR A 22 -10.00 -14.32 33.46
N ASP A 23 -11.25 -14.79 33.40
CA ASP A 23 -12.04 -14.82 32.17
C ASP A 23 -12.32 -13.43 31.62
N ASP A 24 -12.66 -12.47 32.50
CA ASP A 24 -12.88 -11.08 32.10
C ASP A 24 -11.60 -10.45 31.53
N PHE A 25 -10.46 -10.71 32.16
CA PHE A 25 -9.15 -10.26 31.66
C PHE A 25 -8.82 -10.86 30.29
N GLU A 26 -9.02 -12.17 30.10
CA GLU A 26 -8.75 -12.82 28.81
C GLU A 26 -9.73 -12.34 27.72
N ARG A 27 -11.00 -12.09 28.05
CA ARG A 27 -11.96 -11.49 27.11
C ARG A 27 -11.50 -10.12 26.65
N GLU A 28 -10.99 -9.29 27.56
CA GLU A 28 -10.44 -7.98 27.20
C GLU A 28 -9.24 -8.14 26.26
N ARG A 29 -8.29 -9.03 26.59
CA ARG A 29 -7.12 -9.31 25.74
C ARG A 29 -7.52 -9.77 24.33
N LEU A 30 -8.47 -10.70 24.22
CA LEU A 30 -8.96 -11.20 22.95
C LEU A 30 -9.68 -10.12 22.13
N ASN A 31 -10.44 -9.24 22.78
CA ASN A 31 -11.05 -8.08 22.11
C ASN A 31 -9.99 -7.13 21.57
N GLN A 32 -8.92 -6.87 22.32
CA GLN A 32 -7.80 -6.04 21.85
C GLN A 32 -7.09 -6.68 20.64
N PHE A 33 -6.86 -7.99 20.68
CA PHE A 33 -6.30 -8.70 19.51
C PHE A 33 -7.18 -8.60 18.29
N LYS A 34 -8.51 -8.71 18.44
CA LYS A 34 -9.44 -8.54 17.32
C LYS A 34 -9.33 -7.14 16.70
N LEU A 35 -9.27 -6.09 17.53
CA LEU A 35 -9.09 -4.72 17.05
C LEU A 35 -7.74 -4.54 16.34
N MET A 36 -6.66 -5.07 16.93
CA MET A 36 -5.32 -5.01 16.36
C MET A 36 -5.24 -5.72 15.00
N PHE A 37 -5.79 -6.93 14.87
CA PHE A 37 -5.75 -7.67 13.61
C PHE A 37 -6.57 -7.00 12.52
N ASN A 38 -7.71 -6.39 12.85
CA ASN A 38 -8.48 -5.58 11.90
C ASN A 38 -7.69 -4.35 11.44
N ALA A 39 -7.06 -3.63 12.38
CA ALA A 39 -6.23 -2.48 12.04
C ALA A 39 -5.03 -2.87 11.16
N LEU A 40 -4.40 -4.01 11.43
CA LEU A 40 -3.32 -4.56 10.58
C LEU A 40 -3.82 -4.91 9.18
N GLN A 41 -4.98 -5.58 9.08
CA GLN A 41 -5.60 -5.89 7.79
C GLN A 41 -5.84 -4.62 6.98
N GLU A 42 -6.35 -3.56 7.61
CA GLU A 42 -6.60 -2.28 6.95
C GLU A 42 -5.31 -1.58 6.52
N ALA A 43 -4.28 -1.59 7.37
CA ALA A 43 -3.00 -0.98 7.06
C ALA A 43 -2.26 -1.67 5.89
N VAL A 44 -2.43 -2.98 5.73
CA VAL A 44 -1.76 -3.76 4.67
C VAL A 44 -2.59 -3.80 3.37
N SER A 45 -3.89 -3.53 3.44
CA SER A 45 -4.78 -3.56 2.27
C SER A 45 -4.59 -2.32 1.40
N ILE A 46 -3.69 -2.42 0.41
CA ILE A 46 -3.39 -1.36 -0.57
C ILE A 46 -4.63 -1.00 -1.41
N GLU A 47 -5.54 -1.95 -1.63
CA GLU A 47 -6.78 -1.71 -2.38
C GLU A 47 -7.72 -0.70 -1.71
N LYS A 48 -7.62 -0.53 -0.39
CA LYS A 48 -8.38 0.49 0.35
C LYS A 48 -7.74 1.88 0.27
N ASP A 49 -6.52 2.00 -0.23
CA ASP A 49 -5.83 3.28 -0.40
C ASP A 49 -6.31 3.98 -1.67
N ALA A 50 -7.00 5.11 -1.50
CA ALA A 50 -7.50 5.92 -2.62
C ALA A 50 -6.39 6.33 -3.61
N ARG A 51 -5.15 6.46 -3.14
CA ARG A 51 -3.99 6.80 -3.96
C ARG A 51 -3.62 5.69 -4.94
N HIS A 52 -3.95 4.44 -4.63
CA HIS A 52 -3.67 3.31 -5.53
C HIS A 52 -4.51 3.39 -6.81
N THR A 53 -5.80 3.73 -6.69
CA THR A 53 -6.68 3.98 -7.85
C THR A 53 -6.18 5.18 -8.65
N GLU A 54 -5.85 6.28 -7.98
CA GLU A 54 -5.30 7.48 -8.65
C GLU A 54 -4.01 7.17 -9.41
N MET A 55 -3.10 6.39 -8.82
CA MET A 55 -1.85 5.97 -9.45
C MET A 55 -2.12 5.17 -10.73
N SER A 56 -3.07 4.24 -10.70
CA SER A 56 -3.47 3.46 -11.88
C SER A 56 -4.08 4.35 -12.97
N ASP A 57 -4.94 5.29 -12.59
CA ASP A 57 -5.54 6.24 -13.52
C ASP A 57 -4.50 7.17 -14.16
N LEU A 58 -3.54 7.66 -13.36
CA LEU A 58 -2.43 8.49 -13.84
C LEU A 58 -1.54 7.70 -14.80
N PHE A 59 -1.26 6.43 -14.49
CA PHE A 59 -0.48 5.54 -15.36
C PHE A 59 -1.18 5.34 -16.71
N ASN A 60 -2.47 5.01 -16.69
CA ASN A 60 -3.27 4.85 -17.92
C ASN A 60 -3.36 6.15 -18.73
N LYS A 61 -3.53 7.30 -18.06
CA LYS A 61 -3.51 8.62 -18.71
C LYS A 61 -2.15 8.91 -19.33
N ALA A 62 -1.04 8.55 -18.68
CA ALA A 62 0.30 8.76 -19.22
C ALA A 62 0.53 7.93 -20.47
N ILE A 63 0.13 6.65 -20.47
CA ILE A 63 0.18 5.79 -21.67
C ILE A 63 -0.69 6.37 -22.78
N GLY A 64 -1.91 6.79 -22.47
CA GLY A 64 -2.84 7.36 -23.46
C GLY A 64 -2.36 8.67 -24.09
N LYS A 65 -1.40 9.37 -23.47
CA LYS A 65 -0.78 10.58 -24.04
C LYS A 65 0.31 10.28 -25.07
N HIS A 66 0.74 9.03 -25.20
CA HIS A 66 1.75 8.66 -26.17
C HIS A 66 1.26 8.91 -27.60
N ASN A 67 2.05 9.62 -28.42
CA ASN A 67 1.72 9.92 -29.80
C ASN A 67 2.93 9.63 -30.69
N ILE A 68 2.84 8.53 -31.44
CA ILE A 68 3.90 8.05 -32.33
C ILE A 68 4.25 9.10 -33.38
N ASN A 69 3.25 9.81 -33.91
CA ASN A 69 3.48 10.77 -34.99
C ASN A 69 4.26 11.99 -34.49
N SER A 70 3.97 12.49 -33.28
CA SER A 70 4.74 13.60 -32.70
C SER A 70 6.19 13.22 -32.43
N ASP A 71 6.44 11.97 -32.03
CA ASP A 71 7.80 11.49 -31.78
C ASP A 71 8.59 11.35 -33.09
N ILE A 72 7.95 10.84 -34.15
CA ILE A 72 8.53 10.77 -35.49
C ILE A 72 8.81 12.17 -36.06
N GLU A 73 7.88 13.11 -35.89
CA GLU A 73 8.07 14.51 -36.31
C GLU A 73 9.23 15.16 -35.55
N TYR A 74 9.29 14.98 -34.23
CA TYR A 74 10.38 15.47 -33.40
C TYR A 74 11.73 14.89 -33.89
N PHE A 75 11.81 13.59 -34.13
CA PHE A 75 13.02 12.95 -34.61
C PHE A 75 13.44 13.49 -35.98
N ASN A 76 12.51 13.57 -36.94
CA ASN A 76 12.81 14.03 -38.29
C ASN A 76 13.34 15.47 -38.33
N LYS A 77 12.80 16.32 -37.46
CA LYS A 77 13.20 17.73 -37.33
C LYS A 77 14.63 17.90 -36.80
N HIS A 78 15.05 17.07 -35.86
CA HIS A 78 16.33 17.25 -35.16
C HIS A 78 17.45 16.38 -35.70
N TYR A 79 17.11 15.19 -36.23
CA TYR A 79 18.08 14.17 -36.61
C TYR A 79 17.82 13.55 -37.99
N GLY A 80 16.63 13.77 -38.56
CA GLY A 80 16.23 13.16 -39.82
C GLY A 80 16.26 14.12 -41.01
N ARG A 81 15.33 13.90 -41.93
CA ARG A 81 15.27 14.57 -43.23
C ARG A 81 15.20 16.11 -43.19
N GLU A 82 14.71 16.68 -42.09
CA GLU A 82 14.51 18.13 -41.95
C GLU A 82 15.70 18.81 -41.26
N THR A 83 16.72 18.03 -40.89
CA THR A 83 17.97 18.56 -40.36
C THR A 83 18.62 19.45 -41.41
N LYS A 84 18.94 20.68 -41.03
CA LYS A 84 19.54 21.65 -41.94
C LYS A 84 20.99 21.27 -42.21
N THR A 85 21.24 20.82 -43.43
CA THR A 85 22.59 20.63 -43.96
C THR A 85 22.85 21.71 -45.01
N LYS A 86 24.05 22.29 -44.98
CA LYS A 86 24.53 23.11 -46.09
C LYS A 86 24.97 22.15 -47.20
N TRP A 87 24.30 22.22 -48.35
CA TRP A 87 24.73 21.48 -49.52
C TRP A 87 26.06 22.03 -50.04
N PRO A 88 26.92 21.18 -50.61
CA PRO A 88 28.18 21.64 -51.20
C PRO A 88 27.93 22.71 -52.27
N VAL A 89 28.71 23.78 -52.22
CA VAL A 89 28.77 24.83 -53.24
C VAL A 89 30.24 25.05 -53.60
N PHE A 90 30.51 25.63 -54.78
CA PHE A 90 31.86 26.05 -55.10
C PHE A 90 32.28 27.16 -54.13
N GLU A 91 33.41 26.96 -53.46
CA GLU A 91 34.03 27.95 -52.58
C GLU A 91 35.22 28.58 -53.33
N ASP A 92 35.34 29.91 -53.25
CA ASP A 92 36.46 30.61 -53.86
C ASP A 92 37.77 30.19 -53.17
N VAL A 93 38.84 30.03 -53.95
CA VAL A 93 40.16 29.73 -53.40
C VAL A 93 40.64 30.97 -52.66
N HIS A 94 40.70 30.91 -51.34
CA HIS A 94 41.34 31.96 -50.54
C HIS A 94 42.86 31.82 -50.68
N GLU A 95 43.49 32.78 -51.39
CA GLU A 95 44.95 32.99 -51.41
C GLU A 95 45.46 33.65 -50.12
#